data_AF-A0A1T2XJX1-F1
#
_entry.id   AF-A0A1T2XJX1-F1
#
_cell.length_a   1.000
_cell.length_b   1.000
_cell.length_c   1.000
_cell.angle_alpha   90.00
_cell.angle_beta   90.00
_cell.angle_gamma   90.00
#
_symmetry.space_group_name_H-M   'P 1'
#
loop_
_entity.id
_entity.type
_entity.pdbx_description
1 polymer ?
#
loop_
_entity_poly.entity_id
_entity_poly.type
_entity_poly.pdbx_seq_one_letter_code
_entity_poly.pdbx_strand_id
1 'polypeptide(L)'
;MNGSDREQKRVRLKQFLKILSEDPTLLNQDGQKEMRPLSELLIVSGYRQCDETVDMSQLLSLLLRKVGLTSGSEDMMEYMMNGGKVEDFMNPVDHAIHRLDFEDSV
;
A
#
# COMPACT_ATOMS: atom_id res chain seq x y z
N MET A 1 28.73 -5.12 -32.03
CA MET A 1 28.95 -4.37 -30.76
C MET A 1 27.59 -4.11 -30.12
N ASN A 2 27.16 -4.91 -29.11
CA ASN A 2 25.88 -4.73 -28.38
C ASN A 2 26.00 -5.05 -26.86
N GLY A 3 27.19 -5.42 -26.38
CA GLY A 3 27.41 -5.80 -24.96
C GLY A 3 27.76 -4.63 -24.04
N SER A 4 28.33 -3.54 -24.59
CA SER A 4 28.80 -2.38 -23.82
C SER A 4 27.63 -1.61 -23.18
N ASP A 5 26.53 -1.42 -23.91
CA ASP A 5 25.40 -0.61 -23.43
C ASP A 5 24.64 -1.28 -22.29
N ARG A 6 24.53 -2.61 -22.34
CA ARG A 6 23.89 -3.39 -21.27
C ARG A 6 24.72 -3.32 -20.00
N GLU A 7 26.05 -3.44 -20.11
CA GLU A 7 26.92 -3.36 -18.95
C GLU A 7 26.96 -1.95 -18.36
N GLN A 8 27.02 -0.91 -19.20
CA GLN A 8 26.92 0.48 -18.75
C GLN A 8 25.59 0.77 -18.03
N LYS A 9 24.46 0.25 -18.54
CA LYS A 9 23.16 0.35 -17.86
C LYS A 9 23.16 -0.36 -16.50
N ARG A 10 23.80 -1.54 -16.39
CA ARG A 10 23.92 -2.25 -15.11
C ARG A 10 24.76 -1.48 -14.10
N VAL A 11 25.87 -0.89 -14.54
CA VAL A 11 26.74 -0.07 -13.67
C VAL A 11 25.98 1.15 -13.17
N ARG A 12 25.28 1.87 -14.05
CA ARG A 12 24.45 3.04 -13.68
C ARG A 12 23.34 2.66 -12.69
N LEU A 13 22.64 1.55 -12.92
CA LEU A 13 21.60 1.07 -12.02
C LEU A 13 22.17 0.72 -10.64
N LYS A 14 23.31 0.02 -10.57
CA LYS A 14 23.96 -0.31 -9.30
C LYS A 14 24.36 0.94 -8.52
N GLN A 15 24.92 1.94 -9.20
CA GLN A 15 25.27 3.22 -8.57
C GLN A 15 24.04 3.96 -8.08
N PHE A 16 22.98 4.00 -8.87
CA PHE A 16 21.71 4.62 -8.48
C PHE A 16 21.10 3.94 -7.25
N LEU A 17 21.00 2.61 -7.23
CA LEU A 17 20.50 1.86 -6.09
C LEU A 17 21.36 2.06 -4.84
N LYS A 18 22.68 2.17 -5.01
CA LYS A 18 23.60 2.49 -3.90
C LYS A 18 23.30 3.89 -3.33
N ILE A 19 23.15 4.90 -4.18
CA ILE A 19 22.79 6.26 -3.76
C ILE A 19 21.47 6.24 -2.99
N LEU A 20 20.45 5.55 -3.49
CA LEU A 20 19.17 5.43 -2.79
C LEU A 20 19.31 4.74 -1.44
N SER A 21 20.12 3.68 -1.34
CA SER A 21 20.31 2.96 -0.07
C SER A 21 21.01 3.79 1.01
N GLU A 22 21.75 4.82 0.61
CA GLU A 22 22.48 5.72 1.49
C GLU A 22 21.71 7.02 1.77
N ASP A 23 20.52 7.21 1.17
CA ASP A 23 19.72 8.42 1.32
C ASP A 23 18.89 8.38 2.62
N PRO A 24 19.22 9.22 3.63
CA PRO A 24 18.51 9.25 4.90
C PRO A 24 17.11 9.84 4.79
N THR A 25 16.76 10.53 3.70
CA THR A 25 15.41 11.06 3.49
C THR A 25 14.41 9.96 3.11
N LEU A 26 14.89 8.82 2.60
CA LEU A 26 14.08 7.64 2.34
C LEU A 26 13.83 6.79 3.59
N LEU A 27 14.61 7.00 4.65
CA LEU A 27 14.30 6.51 5.98
C LEU A 27 13.16 7.37 6.53
N ASN A 28 11.95 7.09 6.07
CA ASN A 28 10.72 7.65 6.63
C ASN A 28 10.59 7.24 8.11
N GLN A 29 11.20 8.01 8.99
CA GLN A 29 11.00 7.95 10.44
C GLN A 29 9.93 8.96 10.91
N ASP A 30 9.58 9.93 10.07
CA ASP A 30 8.65 11.02 10.42
C ASP A 30 7.16 10.64 10.31
N GLY A 31 6.86 9.37 9.98
CA GLY A 31 5.50 8.90 9.68
C GLY A 31 5.15 7.55 10.29
N GLN A 32 5.85 7.10 11.35
CA GLN A 32 5.42 5.94 12.15
C GLN A 32 4.16 6.30 12.97
N LYS A 33 3.08 6.68 12.28
CA LYS A 33 1.73 6.58 12.81
C LYS A 33 1.48 5.09 12.96
N GLU A 34 1.78 4.56 14.15
CA GLU A 34 1.80 3.14 14.53
C GLU A 34 1.48 2.18 13.39
N MET A 35 2.52 1.70 12.70
CA MET A 35 2.34 0.62 11.73
C MET A 35 1.86 -0.59 12.49
N ARG A 36 0.55 -0.88 12.38
CA ARG A 36 -0.04 -2.08 12.98
C ARG A 36 0.66 -3.31 12.43
N PRO A 37 1.01 -4.30 13.26
CA PRO A 37 1.58 -5.55 12.77
C PRO A 37 0.61 -6.22 11.79
N LEU A 38 1.15 -6.96 10.81
CA LEU A 38 0.33 -7.63 9.79
C LEU A 38 -0.73 -8.54 10.43
N SER A 39 -0.40 -9.21 11.54
CA SER A 39 -1.35 -10.03 12.29
C SER A 39 -2.58 -9.24 12.74
N GLU A 40 -2.40 -8.01 13.20
CA GLU A 40 -3.50 -7.13 13.59
C GLU A 40 -4.29 -6.66 12.36
N LEU A 41 -3.62 -6.34 11.25
CA LEU A 41 -4.30 -5.99 9.99
C LEU A 41 -5.18 -7.13 9.46
N LEU A 42 -4.73 -8.39 9.58
CA LEU A 42 -5.51 -9.56 9.19
C LEU A 42 -6.76 -9.72 10.08
N ILE A 43 -6.62 -9.54 11.39
CA ILE A 43 -7.75 -9.59 12.33
C ILE A 43 -8.72 -8.44 12.02
N VAL A 44 -8.22 -7.22 11.91
CA VAL A 44 -9.04 -6.03 11.69
C VAL A 44 -9.73 -6.09 10.34
N SER A 45 -9.10 -6.56 9.27
CA SER A 45 -9.75 -6.69 7.95
C SER A 45 -10.83 -7.78 7.92
N GLY A 46 -10.85 -8.72 8.88
CA GLY A 46 -11.68 -9.92 8.80
C GLY A 46 -11.20 -10.89 7.72
N TYR A 47 -9.94 -10.77 7.30
CA TYR A 47 -9.35 -11.63 6.29
C TYR A 47 -9.35 -13.07 6.77
N ARG A 48 -10.04 -13.94 6.02
CA ARG A 48 -9.98 -15.39 6.26
C ARG A 48 -8.86 -15.96 5.44
N GLN A 49 -7.82 -16.40 6.13
CA GLN A 49 -6.70 -17.07 5.50
C GLN A 49 -7.16 -18.45 5.01
N CYS A 50 -7.28 -18.59 3.69
CA CYS A 50 -7.64 -19.85 3.04
C CYS A 50 -6.41 -20.74 2.75
N ASP A 51 -5.22 -20.13 2.64
CA ASP A 51 -3.96 -20.81 2.28
C ASP A 51 -2.78 -20.33 3.16
N GLU A 52 -1.61 -20.96 3.02
CA GLU A 52 -0.39 -20.56 3.74
C GLU A 52 0.10 -19.14 3.39
N THR A 53 -0.34 -18.58 2.25
CA THR A 53 0.06 -17.25 1.78
C THR A 53 -1.05 -16.21 1.98
N VAL A 54 -0.64 -14.97 2.20
CA VAL A 54 -1.55 -13.82 2.31
C VAL A 54 -1.69 -13.18 0.93
N ASP A 55 -2.93 -13.14 0.41
CA ASP A 55 -3.27 -12.34 -0.75
C ASP A 55 -3.40 -10.87 -0.33
N MET A 56 -2.34 -10.11 -0.60
CA MET A 56 -2.28 -8.69 -0.27
C MET A 56 -3.30 -7.85 -1.04
N SER A 57 -3.75 -8.29 -2.22
CA SER A 57 -4.77 -7.58 -3.00
C SER A 57 -6.15 -7.69 -2.34
N GLN A 58 -6.50 -8.89 -1.88
CA GLN A 58 -7.72 -9.12 -1.13
C GLN A 58 -7.67 -8.44 0.25
N LEU A 59 -6.54 -8.54 0.96
CA LEU A 59 -6.35 -7.84 2.24
C LEU A 59 -6.51 -6.33 2.08
N LEU A 60 -5.85 -5.72 1.08
CA LEU A 60 -5.96 -4.28 0.81
C LEU A 60 -7.40 -3.88 0.46
N SER A 61 -8.09 -4.68 -0.35
CA SER A 61 -9.50 -4.46 -0.68
C SER A 61 -10.41 -4.47 0.56
N LEU A 62 -10.17 -5.38 1.51
CA LEU A 62 -10.92 -5.43 2.77
C LEU A 62 -10.61 -4.22 3.67
N LEU A 63 -9.35 -3.80 3.72
CA LEU A 63 -8.93 -2.62 4.49
C LEU A 63 -9.52 -1.33 3.91
N LEU A 64 -9.54 -1.17 2.59
CA LEU A 64 -10.19 -0.04 1.92
C LEU A 64 -11.67 0.04 2.28
N ARG A 65 -12.38 -1.09 2.25
CA ARG A 65 -13.79 -1.17 2.67
C ARG A 65 -13.98 -0.80 4.14
N LYS A 66 -13.08 -1.20 5.03
CA LYS A 66 -13.11 -0.82 6.46
C LYS A 66 -12.91 0.67 6.69
N VAL A 67 -12.22 1.36 5.79
CA VAL A 67 -12.05 2.82 5.82
C VAL A 67 -13.26 3.55 5.20
N GLY A 68 -14.17 2.82 4.55
CA GLY A 68 -15.40 3.35 3.96
C GLY A 68 -15.34 3.53 2.44
N LEU A 69 -14.30 3.03 1.78
CA LEU A 69 -14.18 3.06 0.32
C LEU A 69 -14.88 1.83 -0.28
N THR A 70 -15.77 2.05 -1.25
CA THR A 70 -16.41 0.94 -1.98
C THR A 70 -15.46 0.28 -2.99
N SER A 71 -14.42 1.02 -3.38
CA SER A 71 -13.38 0.60 -4.32
C SER A 71 -12.40 -0.39 -3.70
N GLY A 72 -11.90 -1.30 -4.52
CA GLY A 72 -10.93 -2.32 -4.17
C GLY A 72 -9.48 -1.94 -4.50
N SER A 73 -8.57 -2.89 -4.29
CA SER A 73 -7.15 -2.73 -4.63
C SER A 73 -6.91 -2.54 -6.13
N GLU A 74 -7.76 -3.12 -6.98
CA GLU A 74 -7.67 -2.98 -8.44
C GLU A 74 -7.98 -1.54 -8.88
N ASP A 75 -9.09 -0.97 -8.39
CA ASP A 75 -9.46 0.43 -8.66
C ASP A 75 -8.39 1.41 -8.20
N MET A 76 -7.81 1.15 -7.03
CA MET A 76 -6.69 1.94 -6.49
C MET A 76 -5.46 1.86 -7.41
N MET A 77 -5.14 0.65 -7.89
CA MET A 77 -4.02 0.44 -8.81
C MET A 77 -4.26 1.12 -10.16
N GLU A 78 -5.46 1.01 -10.71
CA GLU A 78 -5.85 1.70 -11.95
C GLU A 78 -5.73 3.22 -11.80
N TYR A 79 -6.21 3.78 -10.69
CA TYR A 79 -6.07 5.20 -10.39
C TYR A 79 -4.61 5.65 -10.36
N MET A 80 -3.73 4.86 -9.73
CA MET A 80 -2.29 5.15 -9.67
C MET A 80 -1.62 5.01 -11.03
N MET A 81 -1.99 4.01 -11.84
CA MET A 81 -1.47 3.83 -13.20
C MET A 81 -1.83 5.00 -14.11
N ASN A 82 -2.97 5.65 -13.85
CA ASN A 82 -3.41 6.85 -14.56
C ASN A 82 -2.78 8.15 -14.03
N GLY A 83 -1.80 8.06 -13.12
CA GLY A 83 -1.04 9.20 -12.59
C GLY A 83 -1.61 9.81 -11.30
N GLY A 84 -2.62 9.18 -10.70
CA GLY A 84 -3.16 9.56 -9.40
C GLY A 84 -2.25 9.16 -8.23
N LYS A 85 -2.43 9.78 -7.06
CA LYS A 85 -1.68 9.47 -5.84
C LYS A 85 -2.53 8.71 -4.81
N VAL A 86 -1.89 7.93 -3.95
CA VAL A 86 -2.57 7.16 -2.91
C VAL A 86 -3.34 8.07 -1.95
N GLU A 87 -2.78 9.21 -1.58
CA GLU A 87 -3.39 10.17 -0.66
C GLU A 87 -4.67 10.76 -1.25
N ASP A 88 -4.67 11.04 -2.55
CA ASP A 88 -5.82 11.57 -3.27
C ASP A 88 -6.94 10.52 -3.38
N PHE A 89 -6.57 9.26 -3.61
CA PHE A 89 -7.51 8.14 -3.63
C PHE A 89 -8.15 7.87 -2.25
N MET A 90 -7.35 8.03 -1.18
CA MET A 90 -7.78 7.78 0.20
C MET A 90 -8.57 8.95 0.81
N ASN A 91 -8.73 10.07 0.11
CA ASN A 91 -9.40 11.24 0.65
C ASN A 91 -10.92 11.01 0.79
N PRO A 92 -11.48 11.07 2.01
CA PRO A 92 -12.86 10.68 2.29
C PRO A 92 -13.93 11.71 1.89
N VAL A 93 -13.58 12.72 1.08
CA VAL A 93 -14.46 13.88 0.82
C VAL A 93 -15.78 13.48 0.12
N ASP A 94 -15.90 12.27 -0.43
CA ASP A 94 -17.12 11.82 -1.12
C ASP A 94 -17.91 10.66 -0.47
N HIS A 95 -17.47 10.06 0.64
CA HIS A 95 -18.09 8.80 1.13
C HIS A 95 -18.46 8.73 2.62
N ALA A 96 -18.46 9.88 3.31
CA ALA A 96 -18.87 9.96 4.72
C ALA A 96 -20.40 9.96 4.91
N ILE A 97 -21.12 8.91 4.53
CA ILE A 97 -22.43 8.59 5.14
C ILE A 97 -22.53 7.07 5.32
N HIS A 98 -22.41 6.64 6.58
CA HIS A 98 -22.73 5.35 7.20
C HIS A 98 -21.58 4.80 8.04
N ARG A 99 -21.23 5.54 9.09
CA ARG A 99 -20.35 5.09 10.17
C ARG A 99 -21.00 5.38 11.53
N LEU A 100 -22.12 4.71 11.77
CA LEU A 100 -22.81 4.45 13.04
C LEU A 100 -23.55 3.12 12.71
N ASP A 101 -23.29 1.94 13.25
CA ASP A 101 -23.07 1.54 14.63
C ASP A 101 -22.28 0.22 14.62
N PHE A 102 -21.18 0.12 15.34
CA PHE A 102 -20.64 -1.17 15.81
C PHE A 102 -19.64 -0.90 16.93
N GLU A 103 -20.14 -0.31 18.02
CA GLU A 103 -19.60 -0.44 19.36
C GLU A 103 -20.81 -0.72 20.27
N ASP A 104 -20.59 -1.57 21.27
CA ASP A 104 -21.54 -2.12 22.27
C ASP A 104 -22.36 -3.37 21.88
N SER A 105 -21.75 -4.55 22.05
CA SER A 105 -22.16 -5.38 23.19
C SER A 105 -21.09 -6.42 23.53
N VAL A 106 -20.72 -6.44 24.80
CA VAL A 106 -20.15 -7.57 25.55
C VAL A 106 -21.01 -8.82 25.36
#